data_AF-A0A922A0E5-F1
#
_entry.id   AF-A0A922A0E5-F1
#
_cell.length_a   1.000
_cell.length_b   1.000
_cell.length_c   1.000
_cell.angle_alpha   90.00
_cell.angle_beta   90.00
_cell.angle_gamma   90.00
#
_symmetry.space_group_name_H-M   'P 1'
#
loop_
_entity.id
_entity.type
_entity.pdbx_description
1 polymer ?
#
loop_
_entity_poly.entity_id
_entity_poly.type
_entity_poly.pdbx_seq_one_letter_code
_entity_poly.pdbx_strand_id
1 'polypeptide(L)'
;MGLPECGLPVDRLPQCWSDDVRMNALFAPFRLKTANPESWDMKMKFWSDMLRQWCKFRREPIVSSADAKVAFQRKGRTPACMDIVVEEMFRNGEISPISKYQQILHNGPEGWVKWGARWAFKPAAFALTAMVSLLPARQTLDNDGLPKASIDSTQRFVVESVIKEQATELLENYPPGEERIGTVEELMRHCDYKQSRESFELLLGWLVSQGTAVKKGDVVKLADPDKKAAAVTEGDEALVKLISAERRLEGDSIRLAREVAAADAEARAAMQLGNKLAAKNHLRRKHKIAQRLERCNAALDNVRHLQQQLRDVHVNAAIVDTYKILNGTVFGTLDLKC
;
A
#
# COMPACT_ATOMS: atom_id res chain seq x y z
N MET A 1 -17.05 6.89 -26.36
CA MET A 1 -15.92 6.64 -25.44
C MET A 1 -16.46 5.90 -24.24
N GLY A 2 -16.23 4.58 -24.18
CA GLY A 2 -16.78 3.73 -23.11
C GLY A 2 -16.16 4.10 -21.77
N LEU A 3 -16.99 4.16 -20.73
CA LEU A 3 -16.50 4.21 -19.35
C LEU A 3 -15.55 3.01 -19.16
N PRO A 4 -14.39 3.17 -18.50
CA PRO A 4 -13.55 2.04 -18.14
C PRO A 4 -14.43 1.02 -17.39
N GLU A 5 -14.33 -0.26 -17.74
CA GLU A 5 -15.10 -1.33 -17.14
C GLU A 5 -14.88 -1.33 -15.62
N CYS A 6 -15.76 -0.68 -14.85
CA CYS A 6 -15.63 -0.54 -13.40
C CYS A 6 -15.84 -1.88 -12.66
N GLY A 7 -16.40 -2.88 -13.34
CA GLY A 7 -16.79 -4.18 -12.80
C GLY A 7 -15.76 -5.29 -13.02
N LEU A 8 -16.17 -6.51 -12.68
CA LEU A 8 -15.46 -7.73 -13.06
C LEU A 8 -15.64 -8.00 -14.57
N PRO A 9 -14.62 -8.52 -15.26
CA PRO A 9 -14.74 -8.92 -16.65
C PRO A 9 -15.70 -10.11 -16.77
N VAL A 10 -16.31 -10.27 -17.95
CA VAL A 10 -17.42 -11.22 -18.16
C VAL A 10 -17.04 -12.67 -17.83
N ASP A 11 -15.79 -13.05 -18.10
CA ASP A 11 -15.22 -14.38 -17.81
C ASP A 11 -15.07 -14.67 -16.31
N ARG A 12 -15.05 -13.63 -15.46
CA ARG A 12 -14.95 -13.76 -13.99
C ARG A 12 -16.28 -13.56 -13.28
N LEU A 13 -17.34 -13.25 -14.01
CA LEU A 13 -18.67 -13.16 -13.43
C LEU A 13 -19.22 -14.57 -13.14
N PRO A 14 -19.99 -14.75 -12.05
CA PRO A 14 -20.57 -16.04 -11.74
C PRO A 14 -21.56 -16.46 -12.82
N GLN A 15 -21.73 -17.77 -13.06
CA GLN A 15 -22.62 -18.28 -14.11
C GLN A 15 -24.07 -17.77 -13.98
N CYS A 16 -24.54 -17.61 -12.73
CA CYS A 16 -25.86 -17.04 -12.45
C CYS A 16 -25.99 -15.56 -12.85
N TRP A 17 -24.91 -14.87 -13.20
CA TRP A 17 -24.94 -13.52 -13.72
C TRP A 17 -25.61 -13.42 -15.11
N SER A 18 -25.95 -14.51 -15.78
CA SER A 18 -26.83 -14.45 -16.96
C SER A 18 -28.31 -14.67 -16.62
N ASP A 19 -28.60 -15.29 -15.47
CA ASP A 19 -29.96 -15.62 -15.02
C ASP A 19 -30.65 -14.37 -14.43
N ASP A 20 -31.60 -13.82 -15.18
CA ASP A 20 -32.35 -12.63 -14.77
C ASP A 20 -33.20 -12.86 -13.53
N VAL A 21 -33.79 -14.04 -13.37
CA VAL A 21 -34.68 -14.35 -12.24
C VAL A 21 -33.87 -14.39 -10.95
N ARG A 22 -32.77 -15.14 -10.96
CA ARG A 22 -31.87 -15.24 -9.79
C ARG A 22 -31.24 -13.90 -9.44
N MET A 23 -30.85 -13.13 -10.45
CA MET A 23 -30.14 -11.87 -10.23
C MET A 23 -31.08 -10.75 -9.80
N ASN A 24 -32.35 -10.77 -10.21
CA ASN A 24 -33.37 -9.91 -9.65
C ASN A 24 -33.55 -10.13 -8.13
N ALA A 25 -33.53 -11.38 -7.68
CA ALA A 25 -33.60 -11.70 -6.24
C ALA A 25 -32.34 -11.25 -5.48
N LEU A 26 -31.15 -11.45 -6.08
CA LEU A 26 -29.88 -11.01 -5.49
C LEU A 26 -29.76 -9.49 -5.42
N PHE A 27 -30.34 -8.74 -6.35
CA PHE A 27 -30.31 -7.26 -6.38
C PHE A 27 -31.32 -6.59 -5.45
N ALA A 28 -32.37 -7.32 -5.02
CA ALA A 28 -33.40 -6.79 -4.14
C ALA A 28 -32.84 -6.31 -2.78
N PRO A 29 -33.59 -5.57 -1.96
CA PRO A 29 -33.22 -5.37 -0.55
C PRO A 29 -33.11 -6.70 0.21
N PHE A 30 -32.46 -6.68 1.37
CA PHE A 30 -32.56 -7.81 2.29
C PHE A 30 -33.95 -7.85 2.94
N ARG A 31 -34.42 -9.04 3.30
CA ARG A 31 -35.56 -9.23 4.20
C ARG A 31 -35.05 -9.54 5.60
N LEU A 32 -35.88 -9.44 6.63
CA LEU A 32 -35.49 -9.80 7.99
C LEU A 32 -34.84 -11.18 8.04
N LYS A 33 -33.67 -11.29 8.68
CA LYS A 33 -32.93 -12.57 8.78
C LYS A 33 -33.77 -13.65 9.46
N THR A 34 -34.59 -13.27 10.44
CA THR A 34 -35.49 -14.19 11.16
C THR A 34 -36.59 -14.78 10.28
N ALA A 35 -36.98 -14.12 9.19
CA ALA A 35 -38.03 -14.61 8.31
C ALA A 35 -37.52 -15.70 7.35
N ASN A 36 -36.26 -15.59 6.89
CA ASN A 36 -35.62 -16.59 6.04
C ASN A 36 -34.10 -16.52 6.17
N PRO A 37 -33.50 -17.23 7.16
CA PRO A 37 -32.06 -17.20 7.41
C PRO A 37 -31.26 -17.75 6.23
N GLU A 38 -31.76 -18.81 5.57
CA GLU A 38 -31.05 -19.49 4.49
C GLU A 38 -30.87 -18.57 3.27
N SER A 39 -31.94 -17.90 2.85
CA SER A 39 -31.88 -16.94 1.73
C SER A 39 -31.04 -15.70 2.07
N TRP A 40 -31.05 -15.27 3.33
CA TRP A 40 -30.16 -14.22 3.81
C TRP A 40 -28.69 -14.63 3.65
N ASP A 41 -28.32 -15.78 4.21
CA ASP A 41 -26.93 -16.24 4.24
C ASP A 41 -26.42 -16.55 2.81
N MET A 42 -27.25 -17.13 1.94
CA MET A 42 -26.89 -17.33 0.52
C MET A 42 -26.58 -16.00 -0.19
N LYS A 43 -27.41 -14.98 0.02
CA LYS A 43 -27.25 -13.66 -0.58
C LYS A 43 -26.05 -12.92 0.00
N MET A 44 -25.83 -13.03 1.30
CA MET A 44 -24.67 -12.44 1.98
C MET A 44 -23.37 -13.07 1.48
N LYS A 45 -23.33 -14.40 1.37
CA LYS A 45 -22.18 -15.14 0.84
C LYS A 45 -21.89 -14.73 -0.60
N PHE A 46 -22.91 -14.73 -1.46
CA PHE A 46 -22.77 -14.32 -2.86
C PHE A 46 -22.12 -12.93 -2.98
N TRP A 47 -22.65 -11.92 -2.29
CA TRP A 47 -22.16 -10.55 -2.45
C TRP A 47 -20.81 -10.31 -1.77
N SER A 48 -20.54 -10.92 -0.62
CA SER A 48 -19.24 -10.83 0.03
C SER A 48 -18.14 -11.51 -0.81
N ASP A 49 -18.43 -12.65 -1.46
CA ASP A 49 -17.52 -13.30 -2.40
C ASP A 49 -17.28 -12.43 -3.64
N MET A 50 -18.33 -11.80 -4.20
CA MET A 50 -18.20 -10.87 -5.32
C MET A 50 -17.30 -9.68 -4.97
N LEU A 51 -17.47 -9.06 -3.79
CA LEU A 51 -16.62 -7.96 -3.33
C LEU A 51 -15.15 -8.39 -3.20
N ARG A 52 -14.89 -9.55 -2.58
CA ARG A 52 -13.54 -10.12 -2.47
C ARG A 52 -12.92 -10.32 -3.85
N GLN A 53 -13.61 -10.98 -4.77
CA GLN A 53 -13.11 -11.25 -6.11
C GLN A 53 -12.83 -9.96 -6.89
N TRP A 54 -13.69 -8.96 -6.76
CA TRP A 54 -13.52 -7.67 -7.40
C TRP A 54 -12.29 -6.91 -6.89
N CYS A 55 -12.09 -6.86 -5.56
CA CYS A 55 -10.88 -6.29 -4.96
C CYS A 55 -9.60 -7.03 -5.39
N LYS A 56 -9.63 -8.36 -5.45
CA LYS A 56 -8.50 -9.17 -5.96
C LYS A 56 -8.18 -8.85 -7.42
N PHE A 57 -9.19 -8.81 -8.28
CA PHE A 57 -9.03 -8.52 -9.71
C PHE A 57 -8.39 -7.15 -9.96
N ARG A 58 -8.85 -6.12 -9.25
CA ARG A 58 -8.30 -4.76 -9.35
C ARG A 58 -6.94 -4.58 -8.69
N ARG A 59 -6.49 -5.56 -7.91
CA ARG A 59 -5.37 -5.45 -6.96
C ARG A 59 -5.52 -4.22 -6.04
N GLU A 60 -6.75 -3.98 -5.57
CA GLU A 60 -7.09 -2.85 -4.70
C GLU A 60 -7.84 -3.39 -3.48
N PRO A 61 -7.23 -3.39 -2.28
CA PRO A 61 -7.88 -3.93 -1.08
C PRO A 61 -8.97 -3.01 -0.52
N ILE A 62 -9.14 -1.80 -1.06
CA ILE A 62 -10.10 -0.81 -0.58
C ILE A 62 -11.46 -0.96 -1.28
N VAL A 63 -12.54 -0.88 -0.49
CA VAL A 63 -13.92 -0.99 -0.97
C VAL A 63 -14.86 0.00 -0.27
N SER A 64 -15.87 0.47 -0.99
CA SER A 64 -17.03 1.17 -0.41
C SER A 64 -18.32 0.61 -1.02
N SER A 65 -19.46 0.81 -0.36
CA SER A 65 -20.75 0.37 -0.90
C SER A 65 -21.11 1.14 -2.17
N ALA A 66 -20.81 2.45 -2.21
CA ALA A 66 -21.03 3.30 -3.38
C ALA A 66 -20.26 2.78 -4.60
N ASP A 67 -18.96 2.48 -4.45
CA ASP A 67 -18.14 1.97 -5.55
C ASP A 67 -18.63 0.59 -6.02
N ALA A 68 -19.00 -0.28 -5.09
CA ALA A 68 -19.53 -1.61 -5.40
C ALA A 68 -20.88 -1.55 -6.14
N LYS A 69 -21.77 -0.61 -5.78
CA LYS A 69 -23.04 -0.39 -6.49
C LYS A 69 -22.82 -0.01 -7.95
N VAL A 70 -21.82 0.83 -8.22
CA VAL A 70 -21.45 1.23 -9.58
C VAL A 70 -20.81 0.05 -10.33
N ALA A 71 -19.87 -0.64 -9.71
CA ALA A 71 -19.12 -1.73 -10.32
C ALA A 71 -19.99 -2.94 -10.69
N PHE A 72 -21.00 -3.22 -9.88
CA PHE A 72 -21.93 -4.34 -10.10
C PHE A 72 -23.24 -3.91 -10.74
N GLN A 73 -23.28 -2.75 -11.41
CA GLN A 73 -24.46 -2.33 -12.15
C GLN A 73 -24.76 -3.32 -13.28
N ARG A 74 -26.03 -3.69 -13.42
CA ARG A 74 -26.51 -4.60 -14.47
C ARG A 74 -27.85 -4.13 -15.00
N LYS A 75 -27.97 -4.06 -16.34
CA LYS A 75 -29.21 -3.65 -17.03
C LYS A 75 -29.80 -2.36 -16.44
N GLY A 76 -28.93 -1.38 -16.14
CA GLY A 76 -29.31 -0.11 -15.54
C GLY A 76 -29.61 -0.14 -14.03
N ARG A 77 -29.63 -1.31 -13.38
CA ARG A 77 -29.91 -1.46 -11.94
C ARG A 77 -28.64 -1.66 -11.13
N THR A 78 -28.64 -1.19 -9.89
CA THR A 78 -27.57 -1.44 -8.90
C THR A 78 -28.08 -2.37 -7.79
N PRO A 79 -27.20 -3.11 -7.11
CA PRO A 79 -27.60 -3.97 -5.99
C PRO A 79 -28.06 -3.12 -4.80
N ALA A 80 -29.36 -3.14 -4.49
CA ALA A 80 -29.95 -2.36 -3.40
C ALA A 80 -29.47 -2.81 -2.02
N CYS A 81 -29.01 -4.05 -1.90
CA CYS A 81 -28.58 -4.66 -0.64
C CYS A 81 -27.14 -4.33 -0.21
N MET A 82 -26.36 -3.61 -1.03
CA MET A 82 -24.91 -3.52 -0.84
C MET A 82 -24.49 -2.88 0.49
N ASP A 83 -25.23 -1.89 1.00
CA ASP A 83 -24.90 -1.24 2.28
C ASP A 83 -24.98 -2.25 3.44
N ILE A 84 -25.97 -3.15 3.41
CA ILE A 84 -26.13 -4.22 4.42
C ILE A 84 -25.01 -5.25 4.30
N VAL A 85 -24.56 -5.56 3.07
CA VAL A 85 -23.45 -6.49 2.85
C VAL A 85 -22.17 -5.94 3.46
N VAL A 86 -21.81 -4.69 3.14
CA VAL A 86 -20.60 -4.05 3.68
C VAL A 86 -20.69 -3.93 5.20
N GLU A 87 -21.85 -3.57 5.74
CA GLU A 87 -22.04 -3.49 7.19
C GLU A 87 -21.85 -4.86 7.87
N GLU A 88 -22.40 -5.95 7.33
CA GLU A 88 -22.18 -7.27 7.93
C GLU A 88 -20.76 -7.78 7.77
N MET A 89 -20.12 -7.52 6.63
CA MET A 89 -18.70 -7.84 6.48
C MET A 89 -17.86 -7.09 7.52
N PHE A 90 -18.24 -5.86 7.88
CA PHE A 90 -17.57 -5.10 8.93
C PHE A 90 -17.81 -5.70 10.32
N ARG A 91 -19.07 -6.05 10.65
CA ARG A 91 -19.40 -6.71 11.92
C ARG A 91 -18.71 -8.06 12.11
N ASN A 92 -18.59 -8.83 11.02
CA ASN A 92 -17.92 -10.13 11.02
C ASN A 92 -16.39 -10.04 11.03
N GLY A 93 -15.82 -8.83 10.92
CA GLY A 93 -14.38 -8.62 10.85
C GLY A 93 -13.75 -9.07 9.52
N GLU A 94 -14.55 -9.21 8.46
CA GLU A 94 -14.05 -9.50 7.10
C GLU A 94 -13.50 -8.25 6.41
N ILE A 95 -13.92 -7.07 6.87
CA ILE A 95 -13.37 -5.77 6.48
C ILE A 95 -13.06 -4.92 7.71
N SER A 96 -12.09 -4.01 7.58
CA SER A 96 -11.69 -3.07 8.63
C SER A 96 -11.67 -1.63 8.13
N PRO A 97 -11.70 -0.62 9.01
CA PRO A 97 -11.52 0.76 8.60
C PRO A 97 -10.10 0.97 8.08
N ILE A 98 -9.94 1.82 7.05
CA ILE A 98 -8.63 2.21 6.50
C ILE A 98 -7.66 2.68 7.58
N SER A 99 -8.18 3.43 8.57
CA SER A 99 -7.38 3.98 9.66
C SER A 99 -6.65 2.93 10.49
N LYS A 100 -7.10 1.67 10.51
CA LYS A 100 -6.45 0.56 11.23
C LYS A 100 -4.99 0.41 10.81
N TYR A 101 -4.75 0.15 9.52
CA TYR A 101 -3.41 -0.11 9.03
C TYR A 101 -2.58 1.16 8.88
N GLN A 102 -3.21 2.31 8.60
CA GLN A 102 -2.52 3.60 8.64
C GLN A 102 -1.95 3.87 10.04
N GLN A 103 -2.75 3.71 11.09
CA GLN A 103 -2.26 3.94 12.46
C GLN A 103 -1.21 2.92 12.88
N ILE A 104 -1.36 1.64 12.52
CA ILE A 104 -0.34 0.63 12.79
C ILE A 104 0.98 0.98 12.10
N LEU A 105 0.93 1.45 10.85
CA LEU A 105 2.12 1.87 10.13
C LEU A 105 2.82 3.05 10.82
N HIS A 106 2.08 4.08 11.22
CA HIS A 106 2.66 5.33 11.75
C HIS A 106 2.98 5.30 13.24
N ASN A 107 2.25 4.53 14.05
CA ASN A 107 2.35 4.51 15.51
C ASN A 107 2.76 3.14 16.08
N GLY A 108 2.95 2.14 15.22
CA GLY A 108 3.26 0.76 15.61
C GLY A 108 2.04 -0.03 16.14
N PRO A 109 2.20 -1.35 16.32
CA PRO A 109 1.12 -2.23 16.77
C PRO A 109 0.69 -1.95 18.22
N GLU A 110 1.60 -1.52 19.09
CA GLU A 110 1.25 -1.11 20.46
C GLU A 110 0.36 0.15 20.48
N GLY A 111 0.61 1.08 19.55
CA GLY A 111 -0.22 2.26 19.36
C GLY A 111 -1.65 1.86 19.00
N TRP A 112 -1.80 0.86 18.13
CA TRP A 112 -3.09 0.25 17.81
C TRP A 112 -3.74 -0.47 19.00
N VAL A 113 -3.01 -1.26 19.79
CA VAL A 113 -3.58 -1.94 20.98
C VAL A 113 -4.06 -0.92 22.03
N LYS A 114 -3.26 0.11 22.31
CA LYS A 114 -3.63 1.21 23.22
C LYS A 114 -4.79 2.05 22.66
N TRP A 115 -4.88 2.20 21.33
CA TRP A 115 -6.00 2.84 20.66
C TRP A 115 -7.25 1.97 20.66
N GLY A 116 -7.16 0.67 20.37
CA GLY A 116 -8.26 -0.30 20.43
C GLY A 116 -8.83 -0.46 21.85
N ALA A 117 -8.01 -0.32 22.89
CA ALA A 117 -8.49 -0.19 24.27
C ALA A 117 -9.28 1.11 24.51
N ARG A 118 -8.98 2.21 23.80
CA ARG A 118 -9.81 3.44 23.84
C ARG A 118 -11.13 3.29 23.08
N TRP A 119 -11.22 2.39 22.10
CA TRP A 119 -12.50 2.04 21.44
C TRP A 119 -13.48 1.37 22.39
N ALA A 120 -13.00 0.71 23.44
CA ALA A 120 -13.85 0.17 24.49
C ALA A 120 -14.40 1.25 25.46
N PHE A 121 -13.91 2.50 25.44
CA PHE A 121 -14.15 3.44 26.56
C PHE A 121 -14.48 4.91 26.22
N LYS A 122 -14.60 5.38 24.96
CA LYS A 122 -15.13 6.75 24.70
C LYS A 122 -16.01 6.88 23.43
N PRO A 123 -17.25 7.43 23.52
CA PRO A 123 -18.22 7.39 22.41
C PRO A 123 -18.33 8.64 21.50
N ALA A 124 -17.39 9.61 21.52
CA ALA A 124 -17.75 10.97 21.10
C ALA A 124 -17.10 11.59 19.83
N ALA A 125 -16.22 10.93 19.07
CA ALA A 125 -15.55 11.65 17.96
C ALA A 125 -15.22 10.87 16.67
N PHE A 126 -15.54 9.58 16.55
CA PHE A 126 -15.46 8.84 15.29
C PHE A 126 -16.84 8.25 15.01
N ALA A 127 -17.56 8.86 14.06
CA ALA A 127 -18.87 8.49 13.54
C ALA A 127 -19.72 7.62 14.49
N LEU A 128 -20.67 8.27 15.19
CA LEU A 128 -21.68 7.61 16.05
C LEU A 128 -22.41 6.43 15.37
N THR A 129 -22.30 6.23 14.05
CA THR A 129 -22.85 5.11 13.30
C THR A 129 -21.98 3.85 13.26
N ALA A 130 -20.64 3.93 13.22
CA ALA A 130 -19.79 2.74 13.04
C ALA A 130 -19.52 1.94 14.33
N MET A 131 -19.69 2.54 15.51
CA MET A 131 -19.56 1.83 16.79
C MET A 131 -20.89 1.26 17.32
N VAL A 132 -22.03 1.78 16.87
CA VAL A 132 -23.36 1.21 17.20
C VAL A 132 -23.53 -0.18 16.58
N SER A 133 -22.90 -0.45 15.43
CA SER A 133 -22.92 -1.76 14.78
C SER A 133 -22.15 -2.87 15.51
N LEU A 134 -21.34 -2.55 16.53
CA LEU A 134 -20.59 -3.54 17.34
C LEU A 134 -21.30 -3.89 18.66
N LEU A 135 -22.35 -3.14 19.06
CA LEU A 135 -23.24 -3.57 20.12
C LEU A 135 -24.19 -4.66 19.58
N PRO A 136 -24.69 -5.60 20.40
CA PRO A 136 -25.80 -6.47 20.03
C PRO A 136 -27.09 -5.64 19.92
N ALA A 137 -27.16 -4.78 18.92
CA ALA A 137 -28.28 -3.91 18.62
C ALA A 137 -29.09 -4.56 17.49
N ARG A 138 -30.40 -4.70 17.73
CA ARG A 138 -31.41 -5.15 16.77
C ARG A 138 -31.15 -4.55 15.37
N GLN A 139 -31.32 -5.37 14.32
CA GLN A 139 -31.35 -4.88 12.93
C GLN A 139 -32.25 -3.64 12.85
N THR A 140 -31.65 -2.50 12.49
CA THR A 140 -32.40 -1.26 12.27
C THR A 140 -33.29 -1.42 11.06
N LEU A 141 -34.55 -1.01 11.18
CA LEU A 141 -35.53 -1.11 10.10
C LEU A 141 -35.80 0.28 9.51
N ASP A 142 -36.08 0.33 8.21
CA ASP A 142 -36.63 1.51 7.55
C ASP A 142 -38.16 1.59 7.72
N ASN A 143 -38.76 2.61 7.12
CA ASN A 143 -40.21 2.85 7.16
C ASN A 143 -41.02 1.69 6.55
N ASP A 144 -40.40 0.88 5.70
CA ASP A 144 -41.02 -0.27 5.03
C ASP A 144 -40.79 -1.59 5.80
N GLY A 145 -40.17 -1.52 6.99
CA GLY A 145 -39.86 -2.69 7.82
C GLY A 145 -38.70 -3.52 7.29
N LEU A 146 -37.88 -2.98 6.39
CA LEU A 146 -36.72 -3.63 5.82
C LEU A 146 -35.44 -3.27 6.59
N PRO A 147 -34.45 -4.19 6.67
CA PRO A 147 -33.14 -3.89 7.23
C PRO A 147 -32.48 -2.69 6.55
N LYS A 148 -32.03 -1.74 7.37
CA LYS A 148 -31.35 -0.51 6.96
C LYS A 148 -29.95 -0.47 7.55
N ALA A 149 -28.95 -0.23 6.72
CA ALA A 149 -27.57 -0.09 7.15
C ALA A 149 -27.36 1.23 7.89
N SER A 150 -26.47 1.21 8.89
CA SER A 150 -26.05 2.39 9.64
C SER A 150 -24.80 3.06 9.05
N ILE A 151 -24.02 2.33 8.26
CA ILE A 151 -22.80 2.87 7.64
C ILE A 151 -23.12 3.85 6.50
N ASP A 152 -22.25 4.84 6.32
CA ASP A 152 -22.32 5.69 5.13
C ASP A 152 -21.86 4.91 3.89
N SER A 153 -22.62 5.01 2.80
CA SER A 153 -22.33 4.30 1.55
C SER A 153 -20.98 4.67 0.94
N THR A 154 -20.48 5.89 1.19
CA THR A 154 -19.18 6.35 0.69
C THR A 154 -18.01 5.97 1.59
N GLN A 155 -18.29 5.43 2.79
CA GLN A 155 -17.27 5.01 3.72
C GLN A 155 -16.43 3.88 3.13
N ARG A 156 -15.11 4.05 3.21
CA ARG A 156 -14.13 3.13 2.63
C ARG A 156 -13.56 2.20 3.69
N PHE A 157 -13.42 0.93 3.32
CA PHE A 157 -12.94 -0.15 4.18
C PHE A 157 -11.87 -0.96 3.45
N VAL A 158 -11.07 -1.69 4.21
CA VAL A 158 -10.04 -2.61 3.75
C VAL A 158 -10.57 -4.03 3.85
N VAL A 159 -10.49 -4.80 2.77
CA VAL A 159 -10.87 -6.21 2.75
C VAL A 159 -9.74 -7.08 3.30
N GLU A 160 -9.95 -7.70 4.46
CA GLU A 160 -8.91 -8.41 5.24
C GLU A 160 -8.23 -9.55 4.47
N SER A 161 -9.02 -10.34 3.75
CA SER A 161 -8.48 -11.43 2.93
C SER A 161 -7.60 -10.93 1.79
N VAL A 162 -7.93 -9.78 1.19
CA VAL A 162 -7.23 -9.23 0.02
C VAL A 162 -5.94 -8.52 0.44
N ILE A 163 -5.98 -7.74 1.52
CA ILE A 163 -4.77 -7.09 2.06
C ILE A 163 -3.75 -8.13 2.53
N LYS A 164 -4.20 -9.20 3.18
CA LYS A 164 -3.34 -10.32 3.60
C LYS A 164 -2.63 -10.94 2.39
N GLU A 165 -3.40 -11.33 1.36
CA GLU A 165 -2.86 -11.96 0.15
C GLU A 165 -1.86 -11.04 -0.56
N GLN A 166 -2.21 -9.77 -0.79
CA GLN A 166 -1.34 -8.82 -1.48
C GLN A 166 -0.09 -8.46 -0.68
N ALA A 167 -0.18 -8.31 0.63
CA ALA A 167 0.96 -7.98 1.48
C ALA A 167 1.94 -9.16 1.60
N THR A 168 1.42 -10.39 1.70
CA THR A 168 2.25 -11.60 1.63
C THR A 168 2.94 -11.73 0.28
N GLU A 169 2.20 -11.55 -0.83
CA GLU A 169 2.76 -11.57 -2.19
C GLU A 169 3.85 -10.51 -2.36
N LEU A 170 3.67 -9.30 -1.82
CA LEU A 170 4.66 -8.22 -1.84
C LEU A 170 5.98 -8.64 -1.14
N LEU A 171 5.90 -9.38 -0.03
CA LEU A 171 7.07 -9.80 0.74
C LEU A 171 7.81 -10.96 0.07
N GLU A 172 7.05 -11.93 -0.45
CA GLU A 172 7.55 -13.14 -1.13
C GLU A 172 8.19 -12.81 -2.48
N ASN A 173 7.53 -11.98 -3.28
CA ASN A 173 7.96 -11.60 -4.62
C ASN A 173 8.72 -10.27 -4.66
N TYR A 174 9.23 -9.81 -3.52
CA TYR A 174 10.04 -8.59 -3.48
C TYR A 174 11.24 -8.75 -4.42
N PRO A 175 11.54 -7.76 -5.28
CA PRO A 175 12.53 -7.91 -6.34
C PRO A 175 13.91 -8.35 -5.79
N PRO A 176 14.52 -9.39 -6.38
CA PRO A 176 15.84 -9.84 -5.95
C PRO A 176 16.90 -8.77 -6.22
N GLY A 177 17.78 -8.53 -5.24
CA GLY A 177 18.85 -7.54 -5.33
C GLY A 177 18.43 -6.12 -4.98
N GLU A 178 17.13 -5.83 -4.84
CA GLU A 178 16.66 -4.55 -4.32
C GLU A 178 16.71 -4.52 -2.79
N GLU A 179 17.02 -3.35 -2.24
CA GLU A 179 17.04 -3.16 -0.80
C GLU A 179 15.64 -3.29 -0.21
N ARG A 180 15.50 -4.12 0.83
CA ARG A 180 14.26 -4.26 1.63
C ARG A 180 14.11 -3.14 2.67
N ILE A 181 14.66 -1.97 2.37
CA ILE A 181 14.62 -0.79 3.23
C ILE A 181 14.57 0.49 2.39
N GLY A 182 13.81 1.48 2.84
CA GLY A 182 13.67 2.76 2.14
C GLY A 182 12.50 3.58 2.67
N THR A 183 12.20 4.71 2.02
CA THR A 183 10.90 5.37 2.21
C THR A 183 9.77 4.61 1.52
N VAL A 184 8.51 4.95 1.83
CA VAL A 184 7.33 4.35 1.18
C VAL A 184 7.43 4.45 -0.35
N GLU A 185 7.81 5.60 -0.87
CA GLU A 185 7.97 5.87 -2.29
C GLU A 185 9.10 5.06 -2.91
N GLU A 186 10.16 4.79 -2.14
CA GLU A 186 11.29 4.01 -2.60
C GLU A 186 10.91 2.54 -2.73
N LEU A 187 10.25 1.98 -1.72
CA LEU A 187 9.75 0.60 -1.74
C LEU A 187 8.70 0.39 -2.84
N MET A 188 7.78 1.35 -3.03
CA MET A 188 6.82 1.31 -4.15
C MET A 188 7.53 1.23 -5.50
N ARG A 189 8.63 1.99 -5.67
CA ARG A 189 9.42 2.00 -6.90
C ARG A 189 10.16 0.70 -7.12
N HIS A 190 10.78 0.12 -6.09
CA HIS A 190 11.45 -1.19 -6.20
C HIS A 190 10.46 -2.23 -6.73
N CYS A 191 9.25 -2.26 -6.18
CA CYS A 191 8.24 -3.25 -6.54
C CYS A 191 7.44 -2.95 -7.83
N ASP A 192 7.78 -1.91 -8.60
CA ASP A 192 6.96 -1.39 -9.73
C ASP A 192 5.45 -1.31 -9.36
N TYR A 193 5.16 -0.82 -8.15
CA TYR A 193 3.79 -0.81 -7.63
C TYR A 193 2.97 0.31 -8.29
N LYS A 194 1.89 -0.07 -8.99
CA LYS A 194 1.13 0.83 -9.89
C LYS A 194 -0.12 1.43 -9.25
N GLN A 195 -0.59 0.85 -8.15
CA GLN A 195 -1.77 1.34 -7.44
C GLN A 195 -1.40 2.55 -6.56
N SER A 196 -2.37 3.03 -5.79
CA SER A 196 -2.21 4.24 -4.99
C SER A 196 -1.19 4.04 -3.87
N ARG A 197 -0.53 5.14 -3.47
CA ARG A 197 0.29 5.18 -2.26
C ARG A 197 -0.50 4.75 -1.02
N GLU A 198 -1.76 5.14 -0.92
CA GLU A 198 -2.64 4.75 0.20
C GLU A 198 -2.76 3.23 0.29
N SER A 199 -3.01 2.55 -0.83
CA SER A 199 -3.10 1.09 -0.89
C SER A 199 -1.79 0.44 -0.46
N PHE A 200 -0.64 0.97 -0.90
CA PHE A 200 0.67 0.46 -0.50
C PHE A 200 0.95 0.66 1.00
N GLU A 201 0.62 1.83 1.56
CA GLU A 201 0.73 2.10 3.00
C GLU A 201 -0.14 1.15 3.84
N LEU A 202 -1.31 0.75 3.33
CA LEU A 202 -2.11 -0.28 3.98
C LEU A 202 -1.38 -1.63 3.99
N LEU A 203 -0.80 -2.07 2.86
CA LEU A 203 0.01 -3.30 2.81
C LEU A 203 1.15 -3.26 3.84
N LEU A 204 1.88 -2.14 3.90
CA LEU A 204 2.95 -1.94 4.88
C LEU A 204 2.41 -1.98 6.32
N GLY A 205 1.28 -1.32 6.60
CA GLY A 205 0.64 -1.37 7.90
C GLY A 205 0.22 -2.78 8.30
N TRP A 206 -0.24 -3.59 7.35
CA TRP A 206 -0.50 -5.00 7.58
C TRP A 206 0.78 -5.77 7.92
N LEU A 207 1.87 -5.58 7.16
CA LEU A 207 3.17 -6.22 7.45
C LEU A 207 3.72 -5.83 8.83
N VAL A 208 3.57 -4.55 9.22
CA VAL A 208 3.94 -4.09 10.56
C VAL A 208 3.08 -4.79 11.63
N SER A 209 1.79 -4.99 11.38
CA SER A 209 0.92 -5.75 12.30
C SER A 209 1.36 -7.20 12.48
N GLN A 210 1.98 -7.80 11.47
CA GLN A 210 2.51 -9.16 11.51
C GLN A 210 3.95 -9.23 12.04
N GLY A 211 4.60 -8.09 12.27
CA GLY A 211 6.02 -8.01 12.66
C GLY A 211 7.00 -8.40 11.54
N THR A 212 6.55 -8.40 10.29
CA THR A 212 7.38 -8.63 9.09
C THR A 212 7.84 -7.32 8.43
N ALA A 213 7.44 -6.18 8.99
CA ALA A 213 7.98 -4.87 8.69
C ALA A 213 8.08 -4.00 9.95
N VAL A 214 8.94 -2.99 9.93
CA VAL A 214 9.05 -1.95 10.97
C VAL A 214 9.18 -0.59 10.29
N LYS A 215 8.55 0.44 10.87
CA LYS A 215 8.70 1.84 10.44
C LYS A 215 9.24 2.71 11.57
N LYS A 216 10.20 3.58 11.28
CA LYS A 216 10.72 4.62 12.17
C LYS A 216 10.92 5.91 11.38
N GLY A 217 10.18 6.97 11.75
CA GLY A 217 10.13 8.19 10.93
C GLY A 217 9.64 7.86 9.52
N ASP A 218 10.43 8.21 8.51
CA ASP A 218 10.14 7.92 7.09
C ASP A 218 10.75 6.60 6.60
N VAL A 219 11.55 5.93 7.43
CA VAL A 219 12.23 4.67 7.07
C VAL A 219 11.32 3.49 7.35
N VAL A 220 11.12 2.66 6.33
CA VAL A 220 10.42 1.37 6.40
C VAL A 220 11.42 0.27 6.07
N LYS A 221 11.49 -0.75 6.93
CA LYS A 221 12.34 -1.93 6.78
C LYS A 221 11.46 -3.18 6.72
N LEU A 222 11.61 -3.97 5.67
CA LEU A 222 10.91 -5.24 5.45
C LEU A 222 11.82 -6.39 5.87
N ALA A 223 11.23 -7.45 6.43
CA ALA A 223 11.94 -8.69 6.68
C ALA A 223 12.19 -9.48 5.38
N ASP A 224 13.07 -10.47 5.47
CA ASP A 224 13.00 -11.59 4.52
C ASP A 224 11.69 -12.37 4.72
N PRO A 225 11.23 -13.13 3.71
CA PRO A 225 10.16 -14.10 3.90
C PRO A 225 10.43 -14.99 5.13
N ASP A 226 9.36 -15.27 5.89
CA ASP A 226 9.38 -16.10 7.10
C ASP A 226 10.23 -15.59 8.28
N LYS A 227 10.81 -14.38 8.19
CA LYS A 227 11.56 -13.75 9.29
C LYS A 227 10.77 -12.60 9.94
N LYS A 228 11.18 -12.23 11.14
CA LYS A 228 10.74 -10.99 11.80
C LYS A 228 11.64 -9.83 11.40
N ALA A 229 11.03 -8.67 11.22
CA ALA A 229 11.78 -7.47 10.89
C ALA A 229 12.57 -6.99 12.11
N ALA A 230 13.86 -6.70 11.90
CA ALA A 230 14.70 -6.06 12.90
C ALA A 230 14.31 -4.58 13.08
N ALA A 231 14.61 -4.03 14.25
CA ALA A 231 14.40 -2.60 14.51
C ALA A 231 15.25 -1.75 13.54
N VAL A 232 14.75 -0.56 13.21
CA VAL A 232 15.49 0.41 12.39
C VAL A 232 16.65 1.00 13.22
N THR A 233 17.87 0.80 12.74
CA THR A 233 19.11 1.30 13.36
C THR A 233 19.47 2.70 12.84
N GLU A 234 20.43 3.38 13.48
CA GLU A 234 20.95 4.65 12.95
C GLU A 234 21.66 4.48 11.60
N GLY A 235 22.33 3.33 11.41
CA GLY A 235 22.95 2.98 10.14
C GLY A 235 21.92 2.80 9.02
N ASP A 236 20.76 2.21 9.32
CA ASP A 236 19.62 2.13 8.40
C ASP A 236 19.12 3.52 8.00
N GLU A 237 18.97 4.44 8.97
CA GLU A 237 18.53 5.82 8.69
C GLU A 237 19.54 6.60 7.83
N ALA A 238 20.84 6.37 8.05
CA ALA A 238 21.90 6.93 7.22
C ALA A 238 21.87 6.35 5.80
N LEU A 239 21.67 5.03 5.67
CA LEU A 239 21.56 4.34 4.38
C LEU A 239 20.41 4.90 3.55
N VAL A 240 19.20 5.00 4.13
CA VAL A 240 18.04 5.52 3.41
C VAL A 240 18.26 6.98 2.99
N LYS A 241 18.85 7.82 3.84
CA LYS A 241 19.21 9.20 3.45
C LYS A 241 20.16 9.24 2.25
N LEU A 242 21.13 8.32 2.20
CA LEU A 242 22.06 8.21 1.06
C LEU A 242 21.35 7.71 -0.20
N ILE A 243 20.43 6.73 -0.10
CA ILE A 243 19.61 6.24 -1.21
C ILE A 243 18.75 7.39 -1.78
N SER A 244 18.07 8.14 -0.92
CA SER A 244 17.27 9.29 -1.34
C SER A 244 18.13 10.41 -1.96
N ALA A 245 19.33 10.65 -1.43
CA ALA A 245 20.26 11.64 -1.97
C ALA A 245 20.79 11.23 -3.35
N GLU A 246 21.16 9.97 -3.53
CA GLU A 246 21.60 9.40 -4.82
C GLU A 246 20.54 9.63 -5.88
N ARG A 247 19.29 9.24 -5.60
CA ARG A 247 18.17 9.39 -6.53
C ARG A 247 17.93 10.83 -6.96
N ARG A 248 17.99 11.75 -6.00
CA ARG A 248 17.86 13.18 -6.29
C ARG A 248 18.98 13.66 -7.21
N LEU A 249 20.21 13.27 -6.92
CA LEU A 249 21.38 13.63 -7.73
C LEU A 249 21.35 13.00 -9.13
N GLU A 250 20.89 11.76 -9.27
CA GLU A 250 20.67 11.11 -10.58
C GLU A 250 19.63 11.87 -11.41
N GLY A 251 18.49 12.21 -10.80
CA GLY A 251 17.45 13.00 -11.47
C GLY A 251 17.96 14.37 -11.91
N ASP A 252 18.72 15.05 -11.06
CA ASP A 252 19.36 16.32 -11.39
C ASP A 252 20.42 16.17 -12.49
N SER A 253 21.22 15.09 -12.47
CA SER A 253 22.21 14.78 -13.51
C SER A 253 21.55 14.60 -14.87
N ILE A 254 20.49 13.78 -14.95
CA ILE A 254 19.72 13.58 -16.19
C ILE A 254 19.13 14.89 -16.70
N ARG A 255 18.54 15.70 -15.81
CA ARG A 255 17.96 17.00 -16.17
C ARG A 255 19.02 17.96 -16.69
N LEU A 256 20.13 18.12 -15.98
CA LEU A 256 21.23 19.00 -16.38
C LEU A 256 21.87 18.54 -17.69
N ALA A 257 22.03 17.23 -17.92
CA ALA A 257 22.54 16.68 -19.17
C ALA A 257 21.62 17.03 -20.36
N ARG A 258 20.30 16.94 -20.19
CA ARG A 258 19.33 17.38 -21.21
C ARG A 258 19.43 18.89 -21.47
N GLU A 259 19.58 19.71 -20.43
CA GLU A 259 19.76 21.15 -20.58
C GLU A 259 21.06 21.53 -21.31
N VAL A 260 22.16 20.81 -21.06
CA VAL A 260 23.43 20.96 -21.79
C VAL A 260 23.22 20.65 -23.27
N ALA A 261 22.57 19.54 -23.59
CA ALA A 261 22.28 19.14 -24.97
C ALA A 261 21.37 20.15 -25.69
N ALA A 262 20.35 20.68 -25.00
CA ALA A 262 19.47 21.70 -25.53
C ALA A 262 20.21 23.00 -25.84
N ALA A 263 21.01 23.52 -24.90
CA ALA A 263 21.80 24.74 -25.11
C ALA A 263 22.82 24.58 -26.26
N ASP A 264 23.34 23.37 -26.46
CA ASP A 264 24.24 23.06 -27.57
C ASP A 264 23.52 23.02 -28.93
N ALA A 265 22.30 22.48 -28.97
CA ALA A 265 21.45 22.50 -30.16
C ALA A 265 21.02 23.93 -30.53
N GLU A 266 20.61 24.73 -29.54
CA GLU A 266 20.29 26.16 -29.71
C GLU A 266 21.50 26.95 -30.25
N ALA A 267 22.70 26.70 -29.73
CA ALA A 267 23.92 27.33 -30.22
C ALA A 267 24.20 26.98 -31.69
N ARG A 268 24.03 25.71 -32.08
CA ARG A 268 24.18 25.27 -33.48
C ARG A 268 23.15 25.91 -34.40
N ALA A 269 21.89 25.96 -33.99
CA ALA A 269 20.82 26.61 -34.75
C ALA A 269 21.10 28.12 -34.95
N ALA A 270 21.53 28.81 -33.89
CA ALA A 270 21.91 30.22 -33.99
C ALA A 270 23.09 30.46 -34.95
N MET A 271 24.07 29.55 -34.99
CA MET A 271 25.17 29.60 -35.95
C MET A 271 24.69 29.41 -37.40
N GLN A 272 23.77 28.47 -37.64
CA GLN A 272 23.18 28.25 -38.98
C GLN A 272 22.42 29.48 -39.49
N LEU A 273 21.76 30.21 -38.58
CA LEU A 273 21.07 31.46 -38.88
C LEU A 273 22.01 32.68 -38.97
N GLY A 274 23.32 32.49 -38.85
CA GLY A 274 24.32 33.57 -38.89
C GLY A 274 24.34 34.47 -37.63
N ASN A 275 23.54 34.16 -36.60
CA ASN A 275 23.46 34.94 -35.38
C ASN A 275 24.56 34.53 -34.37
N LYS A 276 25.76 35.04 -34.61
CA LYS A 276 26.96 34.75 -33.79
C LYS A 276 26.82 35.18 -32.32
N LEU A 277 26.09 36.26 -32.05
CA LEU A 277 25.89 36.76 -30.68
C LEU A 277 25.01 35.80 -29.86
N ALA A 278 23.90 35.36 -30.43
CA ALA A 278 23.03 34.37 -29.80
C ALA A 278 23.78 33.05 -29.58
N ALA A 279 24.51 32.55 -30.58
CA ALA A 279 25.32 31.34 -30.46
C ALA A 279 26.32 31.43 -29.29
N LYS A 280 27.04 32.56 -29.16
CA LYS A 280 27.97 32.79 -28.06
C LYS A 280 27.27 32.77 -26.69
N ASN A 281 26.06 33.32 -26.60
CA ASN A 281 25.26 33.30 -25.36
C ASN A 281 24.80 31.88 -24.99
N HIS A 282 24.30 31.10 -25.95
CA HIS A 282 23.93 29.69 -25.73
C HIS A 282 25.14 28.85 -25.30
N LEU A 283 26.32 29.06 -25.90
CA LEU A 283 27.55 28.37 -25.48
C LEU A 283 28.01 28.75 -24.06
N ARG A 284 27.88 30.02 -23.68
CA ARG A 284 28.16 30.45 -22.29
C ARG A 284 27.18 29.81 -21.29
N ARG A 285 25.90 29.73 -21.64
CA ARG A 285 24.89 29.02 -20.84
C ARG A 285 25.22 27.54 -20.72
N LYS A 286 25.52 26.87 -21.84
CA LYS A 286 25.95 25.47 -21.90
C LYS A 286 27.12 25.22 -20.96
N HIS A 287 28.16 26.04 -21.01
CA HIS A 287 29.34 25.88 -20.16
C HIS A 287 29.01 25.97 -18.66
N LYS A 288 28.19 26.94 -18.24
CA LYS A 288 27.74 27.06 -16.84
C LYS A 288 26.92 25.85 -16.38
N ILE A 289 26.05 25.33 -17.23
CA ILE A 289 25.23 24.14 -16.91
C ILE A 289 26.12 22.89 -16.87
N ALA A 290 27.09 22.75 -17.78
CA ALA A 290 28.05 21.65 -17.78
C ALA A 290 28.88 21.60 -16.48
N GLN A 291 29.36 22.74 -15.98
CA GLN A 291 30.04 22.79 -14.68
C GLN A 291 29.14 22.35 -13.52
N ARG A 292 27.85 22.67 -13.56
CA ARG A 292 26.88 22.19 -12.56
C ARG A 292 26.66 20.69 -12.67
N LEU A 293 26.60 20.15 -13.89
CA LEU A 293 26.49 18.71 -14.15
C LEU A 293 27.72 17.97 -13.60
N GLU A 294 28.94 18.47 -13.85
CA GLU A 294 30.17 17.89 -13.32
C GLU A 294 30.17 17.82 -11.79
N ARG A 295 29.77 18.92 -11.11
CA ARG A 295 29.63 18.93 -9.64
C ARG A 295 28.56 17.96 -9.14
N CYS A 296 27.45 17.85 -9.87
CA CYS A 296 26.37 16.92 -9.55
C CYS A 296 26.82 15.46 -9.66
N ASN A 297 27.55 15.12 -10.74
CA ASN A 297 28.13 13.79 -10.92
C ASN A 297 29.19 13.46 -9.86
N ALA A 298 30.08 14.41 -9.53
CA ALA A 298 31.06 14.21 -8.47
C ALA A 298 30.40 13.98 -7.09
N ALA A 299 29.30 14.69 -6.79
CA ALA A 299 28.53 14.46 -5.58
C ALA A 299 27.82 13.09 -5.60
N LEU A 300 27.31 12.67 -6.77
CA LEU A 300 26.68 11.36 -6.95
C LEU A 300 27.68 10.22 -6.72
N ASP A 301 28.88 10.33 -7.28
CA ASP A 301 29.95 9.34 -7.09
C ASP A 301 30.36 9.23 -5.62
N ASN A 302 30.46 10.36 -4.91
CA ASN A 302 30.73 10.37 -3.48
C ASN A 302 29.62 9.68 -2.67
N VAL A 303 28.34 9.97 -2.97
CA VAL A 303 27.21 9.31 -2.29
C VAL A 303 27.25 7.79 -2.51
N ARG A 304 27.48 7.35 -3.75
CA ARG A 304 27.61 5.91 -4.08
C ARG A 304 28.77 5.25 -3.34
N HIS A 305 29.90 5.94 -3.25
CA HIS A 305 31.04 5.45 -2.47
C HIS A 305 30.70 5.28 -0.98
N LEU A 306 30.04 6.28 -0.37
CA LEU A 306 29.61 6.21 1.02
C LEU A 306 28.58 5.10 1.26
N GLN A 307 27.66 4.87 0.33
CA GLN A 307 26.73 3.75 0.41
C GLN A 307 27.45 2.40 0.40
N GLN A 308 28.43 2.21 -0.49
CA GLN A 308 29.21 0.98 -0.56
C GLN A 308 29.96 0.73 0.75
N GLN A 309 30.63 1.76 1.29
CA GLN A 309 31.33 1.65 2.57
C GLN A 309 30.37 1.28 3.72
N LEU A 310 29.17 1.87 3.75
CA LEU A 310 28.18 1.57 4.79
C LEU A 310 27.67 0.13 4.71
N ARG A 311 27.47 -0.40 3.49
CA ARG A 311 27.11 -1.81 3.25
C ARG A 311 28.21 -2.73 3.76
N ASP A 312 29.46 -2.44 3.42
CA ASP A 312 30.62 -3.25 3.83
C ASP A 312 30.77 -3.28 5.35
N VAL A 313 30.56 -2.15 6.04
CA VAL A 313 30.58 -2.08 7.51
C VAL A 313 29.48 -2.93 8.13
N HIS A 314 28.26 -2.91 7.57
CA HIS A 314 27.14 -3.72 8.07
C HIS A 314 27.40 -5.22 7.92
N VAL A 315 27.92 -5.64 6.76
CA VAL A 315 28.30 -7.04 6.51
C VAL A 315 29.39 -7.47 7.49
N ASN A 316 30.43 -6.65 7.67
CA ASN A 316 31.51 -6.95 8.59
C ASN A 316 31.02 -7.06 10.05
N ALA A 317 30.14 -6.15 10.49
CA ALA A 317 29.56 -6.22 11.83
C ALA A 317 28.74 -7.50 12.03
N ALA A 318 27.88 -7.86 11.07
CA ALA A 318 27.10 -9.09 11.13
C ALA A 318 27.98 -10.35 11.19
N ILE A 319 29.05 -10.39 10.39
CA ILE A 319 30.04 -11.48 10.42
C ILE A 319 30.68 -11.58 11.81
N VAL A 320 31.17 -10.47 12.37
CA VAL A 320 31.80 -10.44 13.69
C VAL A 320 30.83 -10.95 14.77
N ASP A 321 29.57 -10.54 14.72
CA ASP A 321 28.57 -10.99 15.70
C ASP A 321 28.24 -12.47 15.54
N THR A 322 28.17 -13.01 14.31
CA THR A 322 28.02 -14.46 14.11
C THR A 322 29.19 -15.25 14.68
N TYR A 323 30.43 -14.77 14.53
CA TYR A 323 31.59 -15.41 15.14
C TYR A 323 31.56 -15.37 16.67
N LYS A 324 31.12 -14.27 17.28
CA LYS A 324 30.95 -14.18 18.74
C LYS A 324 29.89 -15.15 19.25
N ILE A 325 28.76 -15.28 18.55
CA ILE A 325 27.70 -16.22 18.90
C ILE A 325 28.20 -17.67 18.78
N LEU A 326 28.88 -18.01 17.69
CA LEU A 326 29.43 -19.34 17.48
C LEU A 326 30.49 -19.68 18.53
N ASN A 327 31.42 -18.77 18.83
CA ASN A 327 32.43 -18.98 19.85
C ASN A 327 31.79 -19.10 21.25
N GLY A 328 30.82 -18.25 21.60
CA GLY A 328 30.08 -18.37 22.87
C GLY A 328 29.33 -19.69 23.03
N THR A 329 28.81 -20.25 21.93
CA THR A 329 28.11 -21.54 21.93
C THR A 329 29.09 -22.71 22.06
N VAL A 330 30.26 -22.63 21.41
CA VAL A 330 31.34 -23.65 21.50
C VAL A 330 31.92 -23.72 22.91
N PHE A 331 32.12 -22.58 23.58
CA PHE A 331 32.57 -22.55 24.98
C PHE A 331 31.49 -23.03 25.96
N GLY A 332 30.20 -22.77 25.69
CA GLY A 332 29.09 -23.29 26.52
C GLY A 332 28.89 -24.80 26.46
N THR A 333 29.27 -25.46 25.35
CA THR A 333 29.23 -26.93 25.24
C THR A 333 30.43 -27.65 25.86
N LEU A 334 31.51 -26.94 26.18
CA LEU A 334 32.69 -27.51 26.84
C LEU A 334 32.60 -27.50 28.37
N ASP A 335 31.70 -26.71 28.96
CA ASP A 335 31.50 -26.62 30.42
C ASP A 335 30.48 -27.62 31.01
N LEU A 336 29.95 -28.56 30.21
CA LEU A 336 28.99 -29.58 30.65
C LEU A 336 29.55 -31.01 30.67
N LYS A 337 30.88 -31.17 30.62
CA LYS A 337 31.57 -32.46 30.81
C LYS A 337 32.79 -32.30 31.72
N CYS A 338 32.55 -32.00 32.99
CA CYS A 338 33.46 -32.30 34.10
C CYS A 338 32.64 -32.74 35.31
#